data_AF-A0A254N403-F1
#
_entry.id   AF-A0A254N403-F1
#
_cell.length_a   1.000
_cell.length_b   1.000
_cell.length_c   1.000
_cell.angle_alpha   90.00
_cell.angle_beta   90.00
_cell.angle_gamma   90.00
#
_symmetry.space_group_name_H-M   'P 1'
#
loop_
_entity.id
_entity.type
_entity.pdbx_description
1 polymer ?
#
loop_
_entity_poly.entity_id
_entity_poly.type
_entity_poly.pdbx_seq_one_letter_code
_entity_poly.pdbx_strand_id
1 'polypeptide(L)'
;MTRALALCSALLLLAPAVPAQTVQRQAQVYRCGPEGRDLRDSPCPGAHPPSAPQRIDYDEPSEADARAARQRHLADAREATALAAARRASDVEASRQRTGQLTVPTRPAAASAPLPQAQPARHTRPHKAPKPVKAAKAPKAPKAPKPSTAEPGAKAASTAGH
;
A
#
# COMPACT_ATOMS: atom_id res chain seq x y z
N MET A 1 -38.85 -25.29 15.48
CA MET A 1 -38.27 -24.21 14.65
C MET A 1 -37.66 -23.06 15.48
N THR A 2 -37.29 -23.28 16.75
CA THR A 2 -36.82 -22.21 17.66
C THR A 2 -35.31 -22.19 17.91
N ARG A 3 -34.55 -23.15 17.36
CA ARG A 3 -33.09 -23.25 17.58
C ARG A 3 -32.24 -22.36 16.66
N ALA A 4 -32.80 -21.87 15.56
CA ALA A 4 -32.08 -21.01 14.62
C ALA A 4 -31.90 -19.56 15.11
N LEU A 5 -32.82 -19.07 15.98
CA LEU A 5 -32.76 -17.70 16.48
C LEU A 5 -31.70 -17.46 17.56
N ALA A 6 -31.27 -18.52 18.27
CA ALA A 6 -30.29 -18.38 19.35
C ALA A 6 -28.85 -18.16 18.85
N LEU A 7 -28.53 -18.59 17.63
CA LEU A 7 -27.18 -18.44 17.05
C LEU A 7 -26.94 -17.05 16.44
N CYS A 8 -27.98 -16.35 15.96
CA CYS A 8 -27.82 -15.00 15.42
C CYS A 8 -27.52 -13.94 16.49
N SER A 9 -28.03 -14.10 17.72
CA SER A 9 -27.80 -13.13 18.79
C SER A 9 -26.38 -13.14 19.35
N ALA A 10 -25.66 -14.27 19.23
CA ALA A 10 -24.28 -14.39 19.72
C ALA A 10 -23.25 -13.67 18.81
N LEU A 11 -23.56 -13.47 17.52
CA LEU A 11 -22.64 -12.80 16.59
C LEU A 11 -22.64 -11.26 16.70
N LEU A 12 -23.69 -10.64 17.26
CA LEU A 12 -23.71 -9.16 17.41
C LEU A 12 -22.89 -8.64 18.60
N LEU A 13 -22.50 -9.50 19.54
CA LEU A 13 -21.73 -9.11 20.74
C LEU A 13 -20.21 -9.14 20.54
N LEU A 14 -19.74 -9.56 19.36
CA LEU A 14 -18.31 -9.69 19.05
C LEU A 14 -17.84 -8.69 17.99
N ALA A 15 -18.47 -7.52 17.92
CA ALA A 15 -17.90 -6.38 17.21
C ALA A 15 -17.05 -5.58 18.20
N PRO A 16 -15.70 -5.69 18.19
CA PRO A 16 -14.88 -4.77 18.93
C PRO A 16 -15.09 -3.40 18.30
N ALA A 17 -15.85 -2.54 18.98
CA ALA A 17 -15.85 -1.11 18.73
C ALA A 17 -14.48 -0.57 19.17
N VAL A 18 -13.45 -0.83 18.36
CA VAL A 18 -12.15 -0.18 18.52
C VAL A 18 -12.40 1.27 18.14
N PRO A 19 -12.30 2.23 19.07
CA PRO A 19 -12.37 3.62 18.69
C PRO A 19 -11.20 3.87 17.74
N ALA A 20 -11.50 4.20 16.48
CA ALA A 20 -10.48 4.68 15.56
C ALA A 20 -9.82 5.88 16.23
N GLN A 21 -8.50 5.82 16.47
CA GLN A 21 -7.79 6.91 17.12
C GLN A 21 -7.48 7.95 16.07
N THR A 22 -8.44 8.85 15.92
CA THR A 22 -8.39 9.97 15.02
C THR A 22 -7.86 11.20 15.72
N VAL A 23 -7.00 11.96 15.04
CA VAL A 23 -6.47 13.23 15.53
C VAL A 23 -7.05 14.35 14.68
N GLN A 24 -7.85 15.21 15.30
CA GLN A 24 -8.34 16.44 14.70
C GLN A 24 -7.16 17.36 14.38
N ARG A 25 -7.04 17.75 13.10
CA ARG A 25 -6.05 18.71 12.61
C ARG A 25 -6.74 19.82 11.84
N GLN A 26 -6.05 20.96 11.75
CA GLN A 26 -6.53 22.13 11.01
C GLN A 26 -5.57 22.45 9.87
N ALA A 27 -6.10 22.61 8.67
CA ALA A 27 -5.37 23.14 7.51
C ALA A 27 -5.85 24.57 7.20
N GLN A 28 -4.94 25.40 6.68
CA GLN A 28 -5.27 26.71 6.14
C GLN A 28 -5.29 26.62 4.62
N VAL A 29 -6.40 26.98 4.01
CA VAL A 29 -6.58 26.99 2.57
C VAL A 29 -7.05 28.36 2.09
N TYR A 30 -6.66 28.72 0.88
CA TYR A 30 -7.04 29.95 0.19
C TYR A 30 -7.99 29.61 -0.94
N ARG A 31 -9.09 30.36 -1.05
CA ARG A 31 -10.06 30.21 -2.15
C ARG A 31 -9.73 31.22 -3.24
N CYS A 32 -9.30 30.72 -4.39
CA CYS A 32 -8.90 31.49 -5.55
C CYS A 32 -9.92 31.37 -6.68
N GLY A 33 -9.82 32.30 -7.64
CA GLY A 33 -10.69 32.35 -8.82
C GLY A 33 -12.01 33.10 -8.59
N PRO A 34 -12.78 33.33 -9.66
CA PRO A 34 -13.93 34.25 -9.66
C PRO A 34 -15.09 33.86 -8.74
N GLU A 35 -15.09 32.67 -8.14
CA GLU A 35 -16.12 32.21 -7.20
C GLU A 35 -15.50 31.39 -6.05
N GLY A 36 -14.19 31.51 -5.81
CA GLY A 36 -13.50 30.75 -4.76
C GLY A 36 -13.57 29.22 -4.94
N ARG A 37 -13.64 28.77 -6.20
CA ARG A 37 -13.72 27.34 -6.57
C ARG A 37 -12.38 26.62 -6.48
N ASP A 38 -11.28 27.35 -6.64
CA ASP A 38 -9.95 26.77 -6.54
C ASP A 38 -9.46 26.87 -5.10
N LEU A 39 -9.33 25.74 -4.40
CA LEU A 39 -8.67 25.70 -3.09
C LEU A 39 -7.17 25.52 -3.28
N ARG A 40 -6.36 26.36 -2.64
CA ARG A 40 -4.90 26.29 -2.66
C ARG A 40 -4.33 26.40 -1.26
N ASP A 41 -3.19 25.78 -1.01
CA ASP A 41 -2.46 25.90 0.25
C ASP A 41 -1.59 27.18 0.32
N SER A 42 -1.52 27.93 -0.78
CA SER A 42 -0.79 29.19 -0.89
C SER A 42 -1.71 30.36 -1.26
N PRO A 43 -1.36 31.59 -0.87
CA PRO A 43 -2.14 32.78 -1.20
C PRO A 43 -2.40 32.92 -2.71
N CYS A 44 -3.57 33.44 -3.07
CA CYS A 44 -3.95 33.59 -4.47
C CYS A 44 -3.05 34.60 -5.20
N PRO A 45 -2.40 34.20 -6.31
CA PRO A 45 -1.57 35.11 -7.09
C PRO A 45 -2.45 36.18 -7.75
N GLY A 46 -2.11 37.47 -7.57
CA GLY A 46 -2.82 38.60 -8.15
C GLY A 46 -4.03 39.12 -7.37
N ALA A 47 -4.36 38.52 -6.21
CA ALA A 47 -5.38 39.07 -5.32
C ALA A 47 -4.80 40.20 -4.47
N HIS A 48 -5.26 41.44 -4.68
CA HIS A 48 -5.01 42.58 -3.81
C HIS A 48 -6.34 43.19 -3.34
N PRO A 49 -6.66 43.12 -2.03
CA PRO A 49 -5.90 42.48 -0.95
C PRO A 49 -5.87 40.93 -1.05
N PRO A 50 -4.86 40.26 -0.44
CA PRO A 50 -4.79 38.80 -0.43
C PRO A 50 -6.05 38.22 0.23
N SER A 51 -6.64 37.18 -0.37
CA SER A 51 -7.78 36.48 0.23
C SER A 51 -7.40 35.94 1.60
N ALA A 52 -8.26 36.12 2.60
CA ALA A 52 -8.01 35.57 3.93
C ALA A 52 -7.97 34.02 3.89
N PRO A 53 -7.05 33.38 4.65
CA PRO A 53 -7.02 31.93 4.77
C PRO A 53 -8.28 31.44 5.48
N GLN A 54 -8.92 30.42 4.91
CA GLN A 54 -9.99 29.67 5.55
C GLN A 54 -9.40 28.47 6.30
N ARG A 55 -9.84 28.25 7.53
CA ARG A 55 -9.47 27.04 8.30
C ARG A 55 -10.44 25.92 7.96
N ILE A 56 -9.90 24.74 7.68
CA ILE A 56 -10.67 23.52 7.51
C ILE A 56 -10.18 22.52 8.55
N ASP A 57 -11.11 22.07 9.38
CA ASP A 57 -10.89 20.97 10.32
C ASP A 57 -11.00 19.65 9.56
N TYR A 58 -10.01 18.78 9.73
CA TYR A 58 -10.00 17.46 9.13
C TYR A 58 -9.48 16.43 10.11
N ASP A 59 -9.88 15.19 9.87
CA ASP A 59 -9.51 14.06 10.69
C ASP A 59 -8.31 13.32 10.06
N GLU A 60 -7.22 13.17 10.81
CA GLU A 60 -6.04 12.42 10.41
C GLU A 60 -5.88 11.15 11.26
N PRO A 61 -5.55 9.99 10.63
CA PRO A 61 -5.22 8.78 11.40
C PRO A 61 -4.06 9.04 12.35
N SER A 62 -4.16 8.56 13.59
CA SER A 62 -3.04 8.65 14.52
C SER A 62 -1.78 7.97 13.98
N GLU A 63 -0.60 8.43 14.42
CA GLU A 63 0.69 7.78 14.12
C GLU A 63 0.75 6.31 14.59
N ALA A 64 -0.02 5.97 15.63
CA ALA A 64 -0.16 4.58 16.07
C ALA A 64 -0.89 3.74 15.02
N ASP A 65 -2.04 4.23 14.53
CA ASP A 65 -2.81 3.55 13.49
C ASP A 65 -2.07 3.48 12.16
N ALA A 66 -1.38 4.56 11.76
CA ALA A 66 -0.56 4.58 10.56
C ALA A 66 0.56 3.52 10.62
N ARG A 67 1.21 3.35 11.79
CA ARG A 67 2.22 2.29 12.00
C ARG A 67 1.59 0.90 11.98
N ALA A 68 0.46 0.70 12.65
CA ALA A 68 -0.25 -0.57 12.67
C ALA A 68 -0.70 -0.99 11.26
N ALA A 69 -1.21 -0.05 10.46
CA ALA A 69 -1.58 -0.29 9.07
C ALA A 69 -0.37 -0.73 8.22
N ARG A 70 0.76 -0.03 8.34
CA ARG A 70 2.00 -0.42 7.65
C ARG A 70 2.47 -1.82 8.05
N GLN A 71 2.39 -2.17 9.33
CA GLN A 71 2.76 -3.50 9.81
C GLN A 71 1.85 -4.60 9.23
N ARG A 72 0.52 -4.37 9.20
CA ARG A 72 -0.43 -5.28 8.56
C ARG A 72 -0.11 -5.50 7.08
N HIS A 73 0.08 -4.42 6.32
CA HIS A 73 0.45 -4.53 4.90
C HIS A 73 1.75 -5.30 4.66
N LEU A 74 2.76 -5.15 5.53
CA LEU A 74 3.99 -5.92 5.42
C LEU A 74 3.79 -7.40 5.73
N ALA A 75 2.93 -7.73 6.70
CA ALA A 75 2.56 -9.10 7.01
C ALA A 75 1.81 -9.74 5.83
N ASP A 76 0.78 -9.05 5.31
CA ASP A 76 -0.03 -9.50 4.17
C ASP A 76 0.84 -9.71 2.92
N ALA A 77 1.77 -8.79 2.66
CA ALA A 77 2.70 -8.93 1.54
C ALA A 77 3.59 -10.17 1.67
N ARG A 78 4.08 -10.48 2.87
CA ARG A 78 4.86 -11.70 3.12
C ARG A 78 4.02 -12.95 2.88
N GLU A 79 2.81 -12.99 3.41
CA GLU A 79 1.91 -14.12 3.21
C GLU A 79 1.58 -14.32 1.72
N ALA A 80 1.25 -13.24 1.01
CA ALA A 80 0.99 -13.29 -0.43
C ALA A 80 2.20 -13.82 -1.22
N THR A 81 3.42 -13.39 -0.87
CA THR A 81 4.64 -13.91 -1.52
C THR A 81 4.88 -15.39 -1.22
N ALA A 82 4.63 -15.84 0.00
CA ALA A 82 4.76 -17.25 0.38
C ALA A 82 3.75 -18.12 -0.39
N LEU A 83 2.49 -17.70 -0.49
CA LEU A 83 1.47 -18.39 -1.26
C LEU A 83 1.81 -18.44 -2.76
N ALA A 84 2.32 -17.34 -3.32
CA ALA A 84 2.75 -17.31 -4.72
C ALA A 84 3.98 -18.20 -4.98
N ALA A 85 4.89 -18.34 -4.02
CA ALA A 85 6.00 -19.29 -4.11
C ALA A 85 5.50 -20.74 -4.03
N ALA A 86 4.57 -21.04 -3.12
CA ALA A 86 3.97 -22.36 -2.98
C ALA A 86 3.26 -22.80 -4.28
N ARG A 87 2.45 -21.93 -4.88
CA ARG A 87 1.79 -22.23 -6.18
C ARG A 87 2.80 -22.59 -7.27
N ARG A 88 3.86 -21.78 -7.41
CA ARG A 88 4.91 -22.05 -8.41
C ARG A 88 5.63 -23.37 -8.15
N ALA A 89 5.88 -23.72 -6.89
CA ALA A 89 6.49 -25.01 -6.54
C ALA A 89 5.58 -26.18 -6.95
N SER A 90 4.29 -26.11 -6.61
CA SER A 90 3.30 -27.12 -6.98
C SER A 90 3.15 -27.25 -8.50
N ASP A 91 3.17 -26.14 -9.25
CA ASP A 91 3.08 -26.17 -10.71
C ASP A 91 4.30 -26.87 -11.35
N VAL A 92 5.51 -26.63 -10.81
CA VAL A 92 6.73 -27.29 -11.27
C VAL A 92 6.68 -28.79 -10.96
N GLU A 93 6.24 -29.19 -9.77
CA GLU A 93 6.09 -30.61 -9.40
C GLU A 93 5.04 -31.31 -10.25
N ALA A 94 3.87 -30.69 -10.45
CA ALA A 94 2.83 -31.21 -11.33
C ALA A 94 3.33 -31.34 -12.77
N SER A 95 4.12 -30.38 -13.26
CA SER A 95 4.75 -30.48 -14.58
C SER A 95 5.75 -31.65 -14.65
N ARG A 96 6.57 -31.86 -13.61
CA ARG A 96 7.52 -33.00 -13.55
C ARG A 96 6.79 -34.34 -13.56
N GLN A 97 5.70 -34.46 -12.80
CA GLN A 97 4.87 -35.67 -12.79
C GLN A 97 4.22 -35.94 -14.14
N ARG A 98 3.74 -34.89 -14.84
CA ARG A 98 3.20 -35.03 -16.20
C ARG A 98 4.25 -35.50 -17.20
N THR A 99 5.46 -34.93 -17.16
CA THR A 99 6.55 -35.36 -18.05
C THR A 99 7.01 -36.79 -17.74
N GLY A 100 7.01 -37.20 -16.46
CA GLY A 100 7.34 -38.57 -16.05
C GLY A 100 6.28 -39.63 -16.37
N GLN A 101 5.01 -39.24 -16.51
CA GLN A 101 3.92 -40.15 -16.90
C GLN A 101 3.58 -40.16 -18.39
N LEU A 102 4.30 -39.38 -19.21
CA LEU A 102 4.20 -39.46 -20.67
C LEU A 102 5.02 -40.65 -21.21
N THR A 103 4.65 -41.87 -20.80
CA THR A 103 4.73 -43.01 -21.72
C THR A 103 3.61 -42.80 -22.72
N VAL A 104 3.90 -42.02 -23.77
CA VAL A 104 3.01 -41.83 -24.91
C VAL A 104 2.73 -43.21 -25.52
N PRO A 105 1.51 -43.80 -25.45
CA PRO A 105 1.13 -44.73 -26.48
C PRO A 105 1.10 -43.90 -27.76
N THR A 106 1.91 -44.30 -28.74
CA THR A 106 1.94 -43.73 -30.09
C THR A 106 0.50 -43.72 -30.61
N ARG A 107 -0.17 -42.57 -30.50
CA ARG A 107 -1.52 -42.38 -31.02
C ARG A 107 -1.36 -42.40 -32.55
N PRO A 108 -2.06 -43.28 -33.29
CA PRO A 108 -2.01 -43.25 -34.74
C PRO A 108 -2.51 -41.87 -35.20
N ALA A 109 -1.79 -41.30 -36.16
CA ALA A 109 -2.09 -40.00 -36.74
C ALA A 109 -3.55 -39.97 -37.21
N ALA A 110 -4.40 -39.26 -36.47
CA ALA A 110 -5.71 -38.89 -36.96
C ALA A 110 -5.50 -37.73 -37.93
N ALA A 111 -5.76 -38.02 -39.20
CA ALA A 111 -5.68 -37.09 -40.31
C ALA A 111 -6.57 -35.85 -40.09
N SER A 112 -6.08 -34.73 -40.63
CA SER A 112 -6.85 -33.53 -41.00
C SER A 112 -7.25 -32.59 -39.85
N ALA A 113 -6.34 -31.69 -39.49
CA ALA A 113 -6.71 -30.34 -39.06
C ALA A 113 -6.44 -29.35 -40.21
N PRO A 114 -7.31 -28.34 -40.47
CA PRO A 114 -7.08 -27.36 -41.53
C PRO A 114 -5.84 -26.53 -41.21
N LEU A 115 -5.01 -26.30 -42.22
CA LEU A 115 -3.78 -25.51 -42.12
C LEU A 115 -4.06 -24.13 -41.51
N PRO A 116 -3.22 -23.64 -40.58
CA PRO A 116 -3.23 -22.23 -40.21
C PRO A 116 -2.81 -21.42 -41.44
N GLN A 117 -3.69 -20.54 -41.93
CA GLN A 117 -3.33 -19.54 -42.91
C GLN A 117 -2.14 -18.73 -42.36
N ALA A 118 -1.06 -18.72 -43.13
CA ALA A 118 0.13 -17.92 -42.84
C ALA A 118 -0.27 -16.44 -42.74
N GLN A 119 -0.16 -15.88 -41.53
CA GLN A 119 -0.22 -14.43 -41.37
C GLN A 119 1.02 -13.82 -42.03
N PRO A 120 0.89 -12.73 -42.81
CA PRO A 120 2.04 -12.06 -43.37
C PRO A 120 2.92 -11.51 -42.25
N ALA A 121 4.22 -11.81 -42.35
CA ALA A 121 5.25 -11.35 -41.43
C ALA A 121 5.19 -9.82 -41.31
N ARG A 122 4.67 -9.32 -40.19
CA ARG A 122 4.84 -7.91 -39.83
C ARG A 122 6.31 -7.71 -39.53
N HIS A 123 6.95 -6.86 -40.33
CA HIS A 123 8.31 -6.38 -40.13
C HIS A 123 8.52 -5.93 -38.67
N THR A 124 9.21 -6.75 -37.90
CA THR A 124 9.78 -6.33 -36.63
C THR A 124 10.95 -5.41 -36.95
N ARG A 125 10.75 -4.11 -36.73
CA ARG A 125 11.88 -3.18 -36.67
C ARG A 125 12.83 -3.67 -35.57
N PRO A 126 14.16 -3.64 -35.77
CA PRO A 126 15.10 -3.98 -34.72
C PRO A 126 14.90 -3.00 -33.56
N HIS A 127 14.41 -3.51 -32.44
CA HIS A 127 14.36 -2.75 -31.19
C HIS A 127 15.80 -2.46 -30.77
N LYS A 128 16.14 -1.17 -30.69
CA LYS A 128 17.41 -0.72 -30.11
C LYS A 128 17.57 -1.35 -28.73
N ALA A 129 18.73 -1.96 -28.51
CA ALA A 129 19.11 -2.49 -27.22
C ALA A 129 18.91 -1.44 -26.12
N PRO A 130 18.32 -1.80 -24.97
CA PRO A 130 18.19 -0.87 -23.86
C PRO A 130 19.58 -0.48 -23.36
N LYS A 131 19.83 0.83 -23.27
CA LYS A 131 21.05 1.36 -22.67
C LYS A 131 21.16 0.86 -21.22
N PRO A 132 22.35 0.49 -20.73
CA PRO A 132 22.54 0.11 -19.34
C PRO A 132 22.14 1.29 -18.44
N VAL A 133 21.17 1.04 -17.57
CA VAL A 133 20.75 1.99 -16.55
C VAL A 133 21.93 2.16 -15.59
N LYS A 134 22.46 3.38 -15.48
CA LYS A 134 23.49 3.72 -14.50
C LYS A 134 22.98 3.32 -13.11
N ALA A 135 23.78 2.52 -12.40
CA ALA A 135 23.53 2.16 -11.02
C ALA A 135 23.20 3.42 -10.19
N ALA A 136 22.04 3.40 -9.54
CA ALA A 136 21.66 4.44 -8.59
C ALA A 136 22.72 4.49 -7.48
N LYS A 137 23.27 5.68 -7.24
CA LYS A 137 24.16 5.92 -6.10
C LYS A 137 23.40 5.58 -4.82
N ALA A 138 24.02 4.79 -3.96
CA ALA A 138 23.50 4.46 -2.64
C ALA A 138 23.11 5.75 -1.88
N PRO A 139 21.97 5.75 -1.15
CA PRO A 139 21.58 6.89 -0.34
C PRO A 139 22.65 7.18 0.72
N LYS A 140 23.03 8.45 0.84
CA LYS A 140 23.91 8.92 1.91
C LYS A 140 23.29 8.58 3.26
N ALA A 141 24.08 7.95 4.12
CA ALA A 141 23.70 7.62 5.47
C ALA A 141 23.14 8.86 6.21
N PRO A 142 22.07 8.71 7.01
CA PRO A 142 21.56 9.78 7.84
C PRO A 142 22.64 10.23 8.83
N LYS A 143 22.87 11.53 8.86
CA LYS A 143 23.80 12.18 9.78
C LYS A 143 23.30 11.93 11.21
N ALA A 144 24.14 11.32 12.05
CA ALA A 144 23.81 11.08 13.45
C ALA A 144 23.39 12.38 14.14
N PRO A 145 22.32 12.38 14.96
CA PRO A 145 21.95 13.54 15.75
C PRO A 145 23.07 13.85 16.76
N LYS A 146 23.43 15.12 16.85
CA LYS A 146 24.35 15.63 17.87
C LYS A 146 23.74 15.38 19.26
N PRO A 147 24.51 14.94 20.27
CA PRO A 147 24.03 14.90 21.64
C PRO A 147 23.79 16.34 22.11
N SER A 148 22.53 16.68 22.43
CA SER A 148 22.23 17.91 23.15
C SER A 148 22.62 17.69 24.60
N THR A 149 23.68 18.36 25.02
CA THR A 149 23.97 18.65 26.43
C THR A 149 22.79 19.46 26.99
N ALA A 150 21.93 18.81 27.77
CA ALA A 150 21.00 19.47 28.66
C ALA A 150 21.43 19.12 30.09
N GLU A 151 21.84 20.14 30.83
CA GLU A 151 22.29 20.08 32.20
C GLU A 151 21.20 19.54 33.17
N PRO A 152 21.62 18.94 34.30
CA PRO A 152 20.72 18.48 35.35
C PRO A 152 20.32 19.64 36.27
N GLY A 153 19.14 20.20 36.04
CA GLY A 153 18.51 21.18 36.93
C GLY A 153 17.64 20.52 38.00
N ALA A 154 18.23 20.15 39.12
CA ALA A 154 17.51 19.79 40.33
C ALA A 154 16.82 21.02 40.94
N LYS A 155 15.50 20.94 41.20
CA LYS A 155 14.87 21.57 42.38
C LYS A 155 13.70 20.73 42.88
N ALA A 156 13.83 20.29 44.12
CA ALA A 156 12.80 19.73 44.96
C ALA A 156 11.83 20.81 45.45
N ALA A 157 10.56 20.43 45.61
CA ALA A 157 9.59 20.92 46.60
C ALA A 157 8.41 19.92 46.54
N SER A 158 8.26 18.96 47.45
CA SER A 158 7.85 19.09 48.85
C SER A 158 6.59 19.93 49.00
N THR A 159 5.44 19.27 49.18
CA THR A 159 4.45 19.59 50.22
C THR A 159 3.42 18.47 50.32
N ALA A 160 3.30 17.95 51.55
CA ALA A 160 2.27 17.04 52.02
C ALA A 160 1.03 17.81 52.53
N GLY A 161 -0.08 17.09 52.74
CA GLY A 161 -1.30 17.54 53.45
C GLY A 161 -2.44 17.91 52.47
N HIS A 162 -3.67 17.43 52.59
CA HIS A 162 -4.42 16.76 53.67
C HIS A 162 -5.26 15.62 53.09
#